data_AF-A0A2B7XQX7-F1
#
_entry.id   AF-A0A2B7XQX7-F1
#
_cell.length_a   1.000
_cell.length_b   1.000
_cell.length_c   1.000
_cell.angle_alpha   90.00
_cell.angle_beta   90.00
_cell.angle_gamma   90.00
#
_symmetry.space_group_name_H-M   'P 1'
#
loop_
_entity.id
_entity.type
_entity.pdbx_description
1 polymer ?
#
loop_
_entity_poly.entity_id
_entity_poly.type
_entity_poly.pdbx_seq_one_letter_code
_entity_poly.pdbx_strand_id
1 'polypeptide(L)'
;MDFSAKDDKWEIEYRRRTGLPLVKFRNRWESLRLLTPGSPTPDVGMGSVATMPEGSGIKMTESVRDNIKIALLRELARRYLSSFPGLDEKAGNPSLHSRLRSVTKGSDEFSLFEIDWMLDQVGYRIDRMRDADRILQTMGVEFLSIAEFKVDRPLIEHYKEALRLVSKAKLFDPPKPLQGHAYRKPVEYLAIALVQYDNDEIQMRVDVAVADKHRQLEALRRGTKAKV
;
A
#
# COMPACT_ATOMS: atom_id res chain seq x y z
N MET A 1 5.84 4.33 -35.79
CA MET A 1 5.44 5.17 -34.64
C MET A 1 5.66 4.34 -33.38
N ASP A 2 6.73 4.60 -32.66
CA ASP A 2 7.09 3.85 -31.45
C ASP A 2 6.36 4.39 -30.24
N PHE A 3 5.59 3.51 -29.58
CA PHE A 3 4.93 3.78 -28.31
C PHE A 3 5.97 3.59 -27.19
N SER A 4 6.75 4.63 -26.88
CA SER A 4 7.75 4.59 -25.80
C SER A 4 7.09 4.93 -24.46
N ALA A 5 6.82 3.91 -23.66
CA ALA A 5 6.23 4.03 -22.32
C ALA A 5 7.22 4.54 -21.24
N LYS A 6 8.47 4.87 -21.60
CA LYS A 6 9.52 5.18 -20.63
C LYS A 6 9.40 6.54 -19.95
N ASP A 7 8.61 7.47 -20.53
CA ASP A 7 8.47 8.84 -20.05
C ASP A 7 7.00 9.29 -19.90
N ASP A 8 6.06 8.34 -19.80
CA ASP A 8 4.67 8.71 -19.62
C ASP A 8 4.45 9.21 -18.18
N LYS A 9 3.88 10.41 -18.05
CA LYS A 9 3.47 11.00 -16.76
C LYS A 9 2.59 10.04 -15.96
N TRP A 10 1.85 9.18 -16.66
CA TRP A 10 1.09 8.10 -16.07
C TRP A 10 1.95 7.06 -15.33
N GLU A 11 3.11 6.68 -15.87
CA GLU A 11 4.01 5.72 -15.20
C GLU A 11 4.56 6.30 -13.90
N ILE A 12 4.96 7.58 -13.91
CA ILE A 12 5.52 8.25 -12.74
C ILE A 12 4.47 8.38 -11.63
N GLU A 13 3.26 8.82 -11.97
CA GLU A 13 2.20 9.01 -11.00
C GLU A 13 1.66 7.68 -10.46
N TYR A 14 1.55 6.66 -11.30
CA TYR A 14 1.13 5.32 -10.90
C TYR A 14 2.18 4.62 -10.03
N ARG A 15 3.46 4.70 -10.42
CA ARG A 15 4.59 4.16 -9.63
C ARG A 15 4.69 4.86 -8.27
N ARG A 16 4.47 6.17 -8.21
CA ARG A 16 4.44 6.93 -6.94
C ARG A 16 3.34 6.45 -5.99
N ARG A 17 2.18 6.07 -6.52
CA ARG A 17 1.02 5.62 -5.72
C ARG A 17 1.13 4.16 -5.29
N THR A 18 1.55 3.28 -6.19
CA THR A 18 1.47 1.81 -5.98
C THR A 18 2.82 1.14 -5.73
N GLY A 19 3.93 1.82 -6.03
CA GLY A 19 5.28 1.25 -6.00
C GLY A 19 5.57 0.22 -7.10
N LEU A 20 4.64 -0.01 -8.03
CA LEU A 20 4.75 -1.03 -9.08
C LEU A 20 4.89 -0.38 -10.46
N PRO A 21 5.94 -0.73 -11.24
CA PRO A 21 6.08 -0.26 -12.62
C PRO A 21 4.95 -0.77 -13.51
N LEU A 22 4.41 0.09 -14.38
CA LEU A 22 3.33 -0.28 -15.33
C LEU A 22 3.75 -1.40 -16.28
N VAL A 23 5.04 -1.51 -16.60
CA VAL A 23 5.59 -2.63 -17.39
C VAL A 23 5.31 -3.98 -16.73
N LYS A 24 5.29 -4.07 -15.39
CA LYS A 24 4.91 -5.30 -14.69
C LYS A 24 3.43 -5.62 -14.84
N PHE A 25 2.58 -4.60 -15.00
CA PHE A 25 1.16 -4.80 -15.31
C PHE A 25 0.96 -5.30 -16.73
N ARG A 26 1.69 -4.79 -17.72
CA ARG A 26 1.63 -5.32 -19.09
C ARG A 26 1.99 -6.80 -19.14
N ASN A 27 3.10 -7.20 -18.53
CA ASN A 27 3.52 -8.61 -18.53
C ASN A 27 2.49 -9.50 -17.81
N ARG A 28 1.92 -9.00 -16.70
CA ARG A 28 0.88 -9.72 -15.95
C ARG A 28 -0.44 -9.79 -16.71
N TRP A 29 -0.78 -8.75 -17.47
CA TRP A 29 -1.93 -8.66 -18.35
C TRP A 29 -1.81 -9.60 -19.57
N GLU A 30 -0.63 -9.65 -20.19
CA GLU A 30 -0.34 -10.59 -21.28
C GLU A 30 -0.37 -12.04 -20.79
N SER A 31 0.09 -12.30 -19.56
CA SER A 31 0.00 -13.63 -18.93
C SER A 31 -1.44 -14.09 -18.71
N LEU A 32 -2.40 -13.18 -18.50
CA LEU A 32 -3.82 -13.52 -18.38
C LEU A 32 -4.44 -13.95 -19.71
N ARG A 33 -3.94 -13.47 -20.85
CA ARG A 33 -4.42 -13.88 -22.18
C ARG A 33 -4.03 -15.31 -22.51
N LEU A 34 -2.88 -15.78 -22.00
CA LEU A 34 -2.39 -17.15 -22.18
C LEU A 34 -3.19 -18.20 -21.38
N LEU A 35 -3.97 -17.76 -20.38
CA LEU A 35 -4.74 -18.65 -19.49
C LEU A 35 -6.23 -18.77 -19.89
N THR A 36 -6.65 -18.17 -21.01
CA THR A 36 -8.01 -18.37 -21.51
C THR A 36 -8.09 -19.73 -22.21
N PRO A 37 -8.94 -20.69 -21.77
CA PRO A 37 -9.17 -21.92 -22.52
C PRO A 37 -9.95 -21.54 -23.77
N GLY A 38 -9.28 -21.60 -24.92
CA GLY A 38 -9.87 -21.23 -26.21
C GLY A 38 -8.94 -20.52 -27.17
N SER A 39 -7.61 -20.69 -27.07
CA SER A 39 -6.71 -20.37 -28.18
C SER A 39 -7.05 -21.28 -29.37
N PRO A 40 -7.58 -20.77 -30.49
CA PRO A 40 -7.73 -21.58 -31.69
C PRO A 40 -6.32 -21.84 -32.22
N THR A 41 -5.98 -23.13 -32.34
CA THR A 41 -4.82 -23.58 -33.10
C THR A 41 -4.88 -23.04 -34.53
N PRO A 42 -3.74 -22.71 -35.16
CA PRO A 42 -3.74 -22.26 -36.54
C PRO A 42 -3.92 -23.49 -37.43
N ASP A 43 -5.13 -23.69 -37.96
CA ASP A 43 -5.30 -24.54 -39.14
C ASP A 43 -6.26 -23.91 -40.14
N VAL A 44 -5.96 -24.20 -41.40
CA VAL A 44 -6.16 -23.44 -42.62
C VAL A 44 -7.62 -23.29 -43.05
N GLY A 45 -8.01 -22.07 -43.49
CA GLY A 45 -9.32 -21.81 -44.07
C GLY A 45 -9.47 -20.37 -44.57
N MET A 46 -8.95 -20.10 -45.76
CA MET A 46 -9.04 -18.83 -46.47
C MET A 46 -10.50 -18.49 -46.79
N GLY A 47 -11.04 -17.39 -46.25
CA GLY A 47 -12.39 -16.96 -46.61
C GLY A 47 -12.96 -15.79 -45.80
N SER A 48 -13.05 -14.65 -46.47
CA SER A 48 -13.94 -13.52 -46.20
C SER A 48 -13.50 -12.46 -45.18
N VAL A 49 -13.06 -11.35 -45.75
CA VAL A 49 -12.99 -9.99 -45.18
C VAL A 49 -14.31 -9.66 -44.48
N ALA A 50 -14.24 -9.43 -43.17
CA ALA A 50 -15.26 -8.71 -42.42
C ALA A 50 -14.57 -7.54 -41.71
N THR A 51 -14.95 -6.35 -42.16
CA THR A 51 -14.64 -5.01 -41.69
C THR A 51 -14.38 -4.92 -40.19
N MET A 52 -13.20 -4.44 -39.82
CA MET A 52 -12.86 -4.08 -38.43
C MET A 52 -13.71 -2.88 -37.99
N PRO A 53 -14.50 -2.96 -36.91
CA PRO A 53 -15.03 -1.76 -36.31
C PRO A 53 -13.91 -1.08 -35.52
N GLU A 54 -13.50 0.11 -35.98
CA GLU A 54 -12.74 1.07 -35.18
C GLU A 54 -13.50 1.35 -33.89
N GLY A 55 -12.83 1.22 -32.74
CA GLY A 55 -13.36 1.60 -31.43
C GLY A 55 -13.58 0.48 -30.41
N SER A 56 -12.94 -0.69 -30.56
CA SER A 56 -12.96 -1.74 -29.54
C SER A 56 -12.04 -1.42 -28.35
N GLY A 57 -12.40 -0.40 -27.58
CA GLY A 57 -12.00 -0.35 -26.18
C GLY A 57 -12.66 -1.54 -25.49
N ILE A 58 -11.86 -2.53 -25.05
CA ILE A 58 -12.38 -3.66 -24.27
C ILE A 58 -13.01 -3.06 -23.01
N LYS A 59 -14.34 -2.95 -22.99
CA LYS A 59 -15.09 -2.61 -21.79
C LYS A 59 -14.88 -3.79 -20.84
N MET A 60 -13.93 -3.61 -19.92
CA MET A 60 -13.68 -4.56 -18.85
C MET A 60 -15.01 -4.90 -18.19
N THR A 61 -15.43 -6.16 -18.25
CA THR A 61 -16.68 -6.57 -17.61
C THR A 61 -16.54 -6.41 -16.10
N GLU A 62 -17.63 -6.13 -15.41
CA GLU A 62 -17.65 -5.89 -13.96
C GLU A 62 -17.05 -7.09 -13.20
N SER A 63 -17.37 -8.31 -13.64
CA SER A 63 -16.78 -9.56 -13.13
C SER A 63 -15.24 -9.62 -13.24
N VAL A 64 -14.64 -9.11 -14.31
CA VAL A 64 -13.17 -9.08 -14.45
C VAL A 64 -12.55 -8.08 -13.46
N ARG A 65 -13.20 -6.94 -13.23
CA ARG A 65 -12.75 -5.95 -12.25
C ARG A 65 -12.77 -6.51 -10.83
N ASP A 66 -13.81 -7.26 -10.49
CA ASP A 66 -13.98 -7.85 -9.16
C ASP A 66 -12.93 -8.92 -8.88
N ASN A 67 -12.66 -9.78 -9.88
CA ASN A 67 -11.57 -10.76 -9.81
C ASN A 67 -10.20 -10.11 -9.60
N ILE A 68 -9.94 -8.95 -10.23
CA ILE A 68 -8.71 -8.19 -10.02
C ILE A 68 -8.62 -7.67 -8.59
N LYS A 69 -9.72 -7.14 -8.03
CA LYS A 69 -9.75 -6.65 -6.65
C LYS A 69 -9.46 -7.76 -5.65
N ILE A 70 -10.08 -8.93 -5.82
CA ILE A 70 -9.83 -10.11 -4.96
C ILE A 70 -8.37 -10.55 -5.07
N ALA A 71 -7.83 -10.64 -6.29
CA ALA A 71 -6.42 -11.01 -6.49
C ALA A 71 -5.45 -10.01 -5.85
N LEU A 72 -5.73 -8.71 -5.97
CA LEU A 72 -4.96 -7.65 -5.33
C LEU A 72 -5.05 -7.76 -3.81
N LEU A 73 -6.25 -7.91 -3.27
CA LEU A 73 -6.48 -8.06 -1.83
C LEU A 73 -5.71 -9.26 -1.28
N ARG A 74 -5.75 -10.39 -1.97
CA ARG A 74 -5.05 -11.61 -1.56
C ARG A 74 -3.55 -11.40 -1.47
N GLU A 75 -2.95 -10.69 -2.43
CA GLU A 75 -1.53 -10.37 -2.42
C GLU A 75 -1.16 -9.41 -1.28
N LEU A 76 -1.91 -8.32 -1.12
CA LEU A 76 -1.69 -7.36 -0.05
C LEU A 76 -1.88 -7.99 1.34
N ALA A 77 -2.87 -8.87 1.48
CA ALA A 77 -3.14 -9.62 2.70
C ALA A 77 -1.95 -10.49 3.09
N ARG A 78 -1.35 -11.23 2.14
CA ARG A 78 -0.16 -12.05 2.43
C ARG A 78 0.99 -11.19 2.93
N ARG A 79 1.31 -10.11 2.20
CA ARG A 79 2.38 -9.19 2.56
C ARG A 79 2.17 -8.53 3.92
N TYR A 80 0.94 -8.14 4.22
CA TYR A 80 0.59 -7.51 5.49
C TYR A 80 0.65 -8.49 6.66
N LEU A 81 0.14 -9.71 6.48
CA LEU A 81 0.16 -10.73 7.53
C LEU A 81 1.57 -11.24 7.81
N SER A 82 2.45 -11.29 6.81
CA SER A 82 3.87 -11.61 7.00
C SER A 82 4.66 -10.50 7.68
N SER A 83 4.14 -9.26 7.73
CA SER A 83 4.85 -8.11 8.26
C SER A 83 4.61 -7.84 9.75
N PHE A 84 4.35 -8.89 10.55
CA PHE A 84 4.06 -8.79 11.99
C PHE A 84 3.13 -7.63 12.37
N PRO A 85 1.87 -7.61 11.90
CA PRO A 85 0.98 -6.45 12.01
C PRO A 85 0.54 -6.07 13.44
N GLY A 86 1.02 -6.81 14.43
CA GLY A 86 0.63 -6.69 15.84
C GLY A 86 -0.33 -7.80 16.27
N LEU A 87 -0.60 -7.85 17.57
CA LEU A 87 -1.40 -8.90 18.20
C LEU A 87 -2.83 -8.92 17.64
N ASP A 88 -3.36 -10.13 17.41
CA ASP A 88 -4.72 -10.35 16.91
C ASP A 88 -5.79 -9.76 17.82
N GLU A 89 -5.53 -9.68 19.13
CA GLU A 89 -6.46 -9.22 20.16
C GLU A 89 -6.58 -7.68 20.25
N LYS A 90 -5.67 -6.91 19.62
CA LYS A 90 -5.75 -5.44 19.63
C LYS A 90 -7.01 -4.99 18.84
N ALA A 91 -7.78 -4.06 19.38
CA ALA A 91 -9.01 -3.55 18.75
C ALA A 91 -8.82 -3.20 17.26
N GLY A 92 -9.74 -3.67 16.41
CA GLY A 92 -9.66 -3.52 14.95
C GLY A 92 -8.81 -4.57 14.23
N ASN A 93 -8.09 -5.44 14.94
CA ASN A 93 -7.37 -6.58 14.36
C ASN A 93 -8.22 -7.85 14.23
N PRO A 94 -9.09 -8.25 15.19
CA PRO A 94 -9.78 -9.54 15.12
C PRO A 94 -10.60 -9.72 13.84
N SER A 95 -11.45 -8.73 13.52
CA SER A 95 -12.31 -8.76 12.33
C SER A 95 -11.50 -8.72 11.04
N LEU A 96 -10.53 -7.80 10.94
CA LEU A 96 -9.70 -7.68 9.73
C LEU A 96 -8.82 -8.91 9.53
N HIS A 97 -8.05 -9.33 10.54
CA HIS A 97 -7.11 -10.44 10.42
C HIS A 97 -7.83 -11.76 10.12
N SER A 98 -8.99 -12.00 10.73
CA SER A 98 -9.81 -13.18 10.42
C SER A 98 -10.20 -13.20 8.94
N ARG A 99 -10.75 -12.11 8.42
CA ARG A 99 -11.16 -12.01 7.01
C ARG A 99 -9.99 -12.12 6.04
N LEU A 100 -8.86 -11.46 6.32
CA LEU A 100 -7.65 -11.57 5.50
C LEU A 100 -7.10 -13.00 5.48
N ARG A 101 -7.15 -13.72 6.61
CA ARG A 101 -6.78 -15.15 6.66
C ARG A 101 -7.72 -16.01 5.82
N SER A 102 -9.01 -15.72 5.79
CA SER A 102 -9.96 -16.42 4.90
C SER A 102 -9.67 -16.14 3.43
N VAL A 103 -9.43 -14.88 3.04
CA VAL A 103 -9.09 -14.51 1.65
C VAL A 103 -7.79 -15.18 1.19
N THR A 104 -6.77 -15.23 2.06
CA THR A 104 -5.48 -15.86 1.74
C THR A 104 -5.56 -17.38 1.61
N LYS A 105 -6.54 -18.01 2.27
CA LYS A 105 -6.90 -19.43 2.12
C LYS A 105 -7.78 -19.71 0.89
N GLY A 106 -8.19 -18.69 0.14
CA GLY A 106 -8.96 -18.84 -1.10
C GLY A 106 -10.48 -18.71 -0.94
N SER A 107 -10.96 -18.19 0.19
CA SER A 107 -12.38 -17.81 0.30
C SER A 107 -12.66 -16.56 -0.53
N ASP A 108 -13.64 -16.68 -1.41
CA ASP A 108 -14.13 -15.60 -2.29
C ASP A 108 -15.59 -15.22 -1.95
N GLU A 109 -16.06 -15.61 -0.76
CA GLU A 109 -17.44 -15.38 -0.25
C GLU A 109 -17.64 -13.97 0.33
N PHE A 110 -16.98 -12.98 -0.25
CA PHE A 110 -17.04 -11.59 0.22
C PHE A 110 -17.79 -10.72 -0.78
N SER A 111 -18.66 -9.85 -0.27
CA SER A 111 -19.27 -8.82 -1.08
C SER A 111 -18.22 -7.81 -1.60
N LEU A 112 -18.53 -7.12 -2.70
CA LEU A 112 -17.63 -6.07 -3.23
C LEU A 112 -17.35 -4.98 -2.21
N PHE A 113 -18.34 -4.62 -1.40
CA PHE A 113 -18.18 -3.67 -0.31
C PHE A 113 -17.17 -4.17 0.73
N GLU A 114 -17.23 -5.45 1.11
CA GLU A 114 -16.26 -6.04 2.05
C GLU A 114 -14.86 -6.10 1.46
N ILE A 115 -14.73 -6.39 0.16
CA ILE A 115 -13.45 -6.38 -0.56
C ILE A 115 -12.86 -4.96 -0.56
N ASP A 116 -13.64 -3.95 -0.92
CA ASP A 116 -13.19 -2.55 -0.93
C ASP A 116 -12.83 -2.06 0.47
N TRP A 117 -13.63 -2.41 1.48
CA TRP A 117 -13.31 -2.12 2.88
C TRP A 117 -11.99 -2.77 3.30
N MET A 118 -11.76 -4.05 2.99
CA MET A 118 -10.50 -4.72 3.32
C MET A 118 -9.30 -4.12 2.58
N LEU A 119 -9.47 -3.76 1.30
CA LEU A 119 -8.43 -3.12 0.49
C LEU A 119 -8.02 -1.77 1.09
N ASP A 120 -8.98 -0.93 1.48
CA ASP A 120 -8.71 0.37 2.09
C ASP A 120 -8.01 0.23 3.45
N GLN A 121 -8.43 -0.73 4.28
CA GLN A 121 -7.81 -1.01 5.58
C GLN A 121 -6.36 -1.48 5.41
N VAL A 122 -6.14 -2.49 4.58
CA VAL A 122 -4.79 -3.08 4.38
C VAL A 122 -3.87 -2.08 3.68
N GLY A 123 -4.38 -1.38 2.66
CA GLY A 123 -3.65 -0.33 1.96
C GLY A 123 -3.19 0.75 2.92
N TYR A 124 -4.10 1.27 3.76
CA TYR A 124 -3.76 2.24 4.81
C TYR A 124 -2.64 1.73 5.72
N ARG A 125 -2.76 0.50 6.25
CA ARG A 125 -1.77 -0.04 7.20
C ARG A 125 -0.41 -0.29 6.55
N ILE A 126 -0.36 -0.76 5.30
CA ILE A 126 0.87 -0.91 4.53
C ILE A 126 1.51 0.45 4.24
N ASP A 127 0.73 1.42 3.78
CA ASP A 127 1.23 2.77 3.52
C ASP A 127 1.80 3.40 4.79
N ARG A 128 1.14 3.21 5.94
CA ARG A 128 1.63 3.66 7.24
C ARG A 128 2.95 3.01 7.65
N MET A 129 3.16 1.73 7.32
CA MET A 129 4.46 1.08 7.54
C MET A 129 5.54 1.69 6.65
N ARG A 130 5.26 1.86 5.36
CA ARG A 130 6.20 2.51 4.43
C ARG A 130 6.54 3.93 4.87
N ASP A 131 5.54 4.69 5.32
CA ASP A 131 5.74 6.03 5.86
C ASP A 131 6.65 6.02 7.08
N ALA A 132 6.52 5.03 7.96
CA ALA A 132 7.35 4.90 9.16
C ALA A 132 8.83 4.66 8.81
N ASP A 133 9.12 3.75 7.87
CA ASP A 133 10.50 3.53 7.40
C ASP A 133 11.09 4.80 6.77
N ARG A 134 10.31 5.51 5.94
CA ARG A 134 10.77 6.79 5.36
C ARG A 134 11.03 7.83 6.44
N ILE A 135 10.12 7.97 7.42
CA ILE A 135 10.28 8.92 8.52
C ILE A 135 11.55 8.60 9.31
N LEU A 136 11.82 7.33 9.58
CA LEU A 136 13.02 6.93 10.31
C LEU A 136 14.32 7.23 9.53
N GLN A 137 14.30 7.02 8.21
CA GLN A 137 15.38 7.45 7.33
C GLN A 137 15.57 8.97 7.35
N THR A 138 14.49 9.75 7.30
CA THR A 138 14.54 11.22 7.43
C THR A 138 15.12 11.67 8.77
N MET A 139 14.84 10.92 9.84
CA MET A 139 15.42 11.13 11.17
C MET A 139 16.91 10.76 11.23
N GLY A 140 17.48 10.13 10.20
CA GLY A 140 18.87 9.67 10.17
C GLY A 140 19.15 8.54 11.17
N VAL A 141 18.17 7.66 11.41
CA VAL A 141 18.29 6.51 12.32
C VAL A 141 18.36 5.24 11.49
N GLU A 142 19.40 4.44 11.73
CA GLU A 142 19.52 3.10 11.15
C GLU A 142 18.83 2.08 12.07
N PHE A 143 17.85 1.36 11.52
CA PHE A 143 17.08 0.36 12.25
C PHE A 143 16.49 -0.67 11.29
N LEU A 144 16.07 -1.83 11.81
CA LEU A 144 15.40 -2.87 11.04
C LEU A 144 14.09 -2.35 10.43
N SER A 145 13.79 -2.65 9.17
CA SER A 145 12.52 -2.24 8.55
C SER A 145 11.32 -2.66 9.39
N ILE A 146 10.32 -1.79 9.49
CA ILE A 146 9.08 -2.07 10.22
C ILE A 146 8.36 -3.33 9.72
N ALA A 147 8.56 -3.72 8.46
CA ALA A 147 7.96 -4.93 7.92
C ALA A 147 8.53 -6.20 8.55
N GLU A 148 9.81 -6.18 8.91
CA GLU A 148 10.54 -7.28 9.54
C GLU A 148 10.55 -7.16 11.07
N PHE A 149 10.21 -5.98 11.58
CA PHE A 149 10.19 -5.70 13.00
C PHE A 149 8.89 -6.16 13.68
N LYS A 150 9.04 -6.98 14.72
CA LYS A 150 7.97 -7.37 15.63
C LYS A 150 7.96 -6.43 16.84
N VAL A 151 6.84 -5.72 17.02
CA VAL A 151 6.64 -4.88 18.20
C VAL A 151 6.30 -5.76 19.40
N ASP A 152 7.33 -6.29 20.04
CA ASP A 152 7.22 -6.86 21.38
C ASP A 152 7.37 -5.72 22.38
N ARG A 153 6.38 -5.51 23.27
CA ARG A 153 6.38 -4.41 24.24
C ARG A 153 7.61 -4.53 25.11
N PRO A 154 8.63 -3.69 24.93
CA PRO A 154 9.83 -3.92 25.66
C PRO A 154 9.71 -3.09 26.96
N LEU A 155 10.03 -3.69 28.10
CA LEU A 155 10.14 -3.01 29.40
C LEU A 155 11.38 -2.09 29.40
N ILE A 156 11.57 -1.31 28.33
CA ILE A 156 12.75 -0.46 28.16
C ILE A 156 12.46 0.85 28.87
N GLU A 157 13.42 1.23 29.70
CA GLU A 157 13.54 2.57 30.24
C GLU A 157 13.46 3.59 29.09
N HIS A 158 12.88 4.77 29.32
CA HIS A 158 12.68 5.81 28.29
C HIS A 158 11.68 5.51 27.15
N TYR A 159 11.22 4.28 26.93
CA TYR A 159 10.24 3.97 25.86
C TYR A 159 8.96 4.80 25.96
N LYS A 160 8.43 4.99 27.18
CA LYS A 160 7.22 5.79 27.40
C LYS A 160 7.39 7.24 26.95
N GLU A 161 8.58 7.79 27.15
CA GLU A 161 8.87 9.18 26.82
C GLU A 161 9.10 9.34 25.32
N ALA A 162 9.88 8.44 24.70
CA ALA A 162 10.01 8.37 23.24
C ALA A 162 8.63 8.24 22.56
N LEU A 163 7.76 7.36 23.08
CA LEU A 163 6.40 7.17 22.58
C LEU A 163 5.56 8.45 22.72
N ARG A 164 5.69 9.17 23.83
CA ARG A 164 5.00 10.44 24.07
C ARG A 164 5.43 11.50 23.05
N LEU A 165 6.73 11.66 22.83
CA LEU A 165 7.30 12.63 21.89
C LEU A 165 6.85 12.35 20.44
N VAL A 166 7.00 11.12 19.98
CA VAL A 166 6.57 10.70 18.63
C VAL A 166 5.06 10.86 18.46
N SER A 167 4.26 10.48 19.47
CA SER A 167 2.80 10.61 19.40
C SER A 167 2.34 12.06 19.33
N LYS A 168 2.97 12.96 20.10
CA LYS A 168 2.65 14.39 20.13
C LYS A 168 2.92 15.07 18.78
N ALA A 169 3.91 14.60 18.04
CA ALA A 169 4.30 15.15 16.75
C ALA A 169 3.30 14.89 15.61
N LYS A 170 2.32 13.98 15.79
CA LYS A 170 1.27 13.68 14.78
C LYS A 170 1.83 13.44 13.37
N LEU A 171 2.92 12.67 13.30
CA LEU A 171 3.64 12.39 12.04
C LEU A 171 2.76 11.65 11.03
N PHE A 172 1.82 10.84 11.49
CA PHE A 172 0.88 10.10 10.64
C PHE A 172 -0.48 10.78 10.57
N ASP A 173 -1.08 10.76 9.38
CA ASP A 173 -2.42 11.27 9.19
C ASP A 173 -3.47 10.28 9.75
N PRO A 174 -4.60 10.79 10.28
CA PRO A 174 -5.68 9.94 10.75
C PRO A 174 -6.28 9.10 9.62
N PRO A 175 -6.83 7.92 9.92
CA PRO A 175 -7.50 7.09 8.92
C PRO A 175 -8.75 7.81 8.37
N LYS A 176 -9.04 7.58 7.10
CA LYS A 176 -10.32 7.92 6.46
C LYS A 176 -11.43 6.96 6.94
N PRO A 177 -12.72 7.28 6.73
CA PRO A 177 -13.82 6.45 7.22
C PRO A 177 -13.73 4.95 6.89
N LEU A 178 -13.37 4.59 5.66
CA LEU A 178 -13.23 3.19 5.23
C LEU A 178 -11.93 2.52 5.73
N GLN A 179 -10.96 3.30 6.21
CA GLN A 179 -9.66 2.82 6.72
C GLN A 179 -9.69 2.47 8.21
N GLY A 180 -10.82 2.72 8.90
CA GLY A 180 -11.09 2.21 10.24
C GLY A 180 -10.28 2.90 11.32
N HIS A 181 -9.70 2.11 12.22
CA HIS A 181 -8.99 2.62 13.39
C HIS A 181 -7.54 2.98 13.09
N ALA A 182 -7.01 3.92 13.88
CA ALA A 182 -5.61 4.30 13.82
C ALA A 182 -4.69 3.10 14.04
N TYR A 183 -3.71 2.95 13.16
CA TYR A 183 -2.77 1.84 13.23
C TYR A 183 -1.57 2.22 14.10
N ARG A 184 -1.44 1.59 15.28
CA ARG A 184 -0.44 1.99 16.29
C ARG A 184 0.98 1.51 16.02
N LYS A 185 1.16 0.41 15.27
CA LYS A 185 2.48 -0.20 15.02
C LYS A 185 3.54 0.81 14.52
N PRO A 186 3.26 1.68 13.53
CA PRO A 186 4.19 2.74 13.10
C PRO A 186 4.73 3.63 14.21
N VAL A 187 3.85 4.07 15.12
CA VAL A 187 4.22 4.96 16.22
C VAL A 187 5.05 4.20 17.26
N GLU A 188 4.63 2.97 17.59
CA GLU A 188 5.36 2.09 18.51
C GLU A 188 6.76 1.76 17.96
N TYR A 189 6.87 1.51 16.65
CA TYR A 189 8.13 1.25 15.95
C TYR A 189 9.10 2.42 16.01
N LEU A 190 8.66 3.64 15.65
CA LEU A 190 9.51 4.83 15.73
C LEU A 190 9.99 5.09 17.16
N ALA A 191 9.12 4.90 18.16
CA ALA A 191 9.48 5.08 19.56
C ALA A 191 10.53 4.05 20.02
N ILE A 192 10.44 2.80 19.57
CA ILE A 192 11.44 1.77 19.89
C ILE A 192 12.77 2.08 19.20
N ALA A 193 12.76 2.47 17.93
CA ALA A 193 13.98 2.82 17.21
C ALA A 193 14.73 4.01 17.82
N LEU A 194 14.01 4.88 18.54
CA LEU A 194 14.55 6.08 19.17
C LEU A 194 14.95 5.89 20.64
N VAL A 195 14.66 4.74 21.26
CA VAL A 195 14.85 4.54 22.71
C VAL A 195 16.32 4.61 23.17
N GLN A 196 17.26 4.44 22.24
CA GLN A 196 18.69 4.49 22.51
C GLN A 196 19.25 5.92 22.67
N TYR A 197 18.43 6.94 22.38
CA TYR A 197 18.81 8.35 22.46
C TYR A 197 18.22 9.02 23.71
N ASP A 198 18.83 10.12 24.15
CA ASP A 198 18.23 10.96 25.18
C ASP A 198 17.04 11.77 24.64
N ASN A 199 16.27 12.38 25.54
CA ASN A 199 15.03 13.08 25.18
C ASN A 199 15.26 14.28 24.24
N ASP A 200 16.41 14.96 24.33
CA ASP A 200 16.70 16.14 23.52
C ASP A 200 17.03 15.72 22.08
N GLU A 201 17.83 14.66 21.92
CA GLU A 201 18.15 14.06 20.63
C GLU A 201 16.91 13.43 19.97
N ILE A 202 16.03 12.77 20.76
CA ILE A 202 14.74 12.27 20.27
C ILE A 202 13.90 13.45 19.73
N GLN A 203 13.77 14.52 20.50
CA GLN A 203 12.99 15.70 20.11
C GLN A 203 13.55 16.34 18.84
N MET A 204 14.87 16.51 18.73
CA MET A 204 15.51 17.04 17.53
C MET A 204 15.20 16.20 16.29
N ARG A 205 15.30 14.87 16.37
CA ARG A 205 14.98 13.97 15.25
C ARG A 205 13.51 14.02 14.88
N VAL A 206 12.63 14.06 15.88
CA VAL A 206 11.19 14.24 15.67
C VAL A 206 10.89 15.56 14.94
N ASP A 207 11.57 16.64 15.30
CA ASP A 207 11.39 17.95 14.67
C ASP A 207 11.86 17.95 13.21
N VAL A 208 12.95 17.23 12.89
CA VAL A 208 13.38 17.01 11.49
C VAL A 208 12.28 16.34 10.67
N ALA A 209 11.65 15.29 11.21
CA ALA A 209 10.55 14.61 10.54
C ALA A 209 9.29 15.49 10.40
N VAL A 210 8.98 16.31 11.41
CA VAL A 210 7.88 17.28 11.36
C VAL A 210 8.12 18.33 10.28
N ALA A 211 9.33 18.91 10.24
CA ALA A 211 9.71 19.88 9.23
C ALA A 211 9.60 19.29 7.81
N ASP A 212 10.04 18.04 7.62
CA ASP A 212 9.92 17.35 6.34
C ASP A 212 8.46 17.14 5.93
N LYS A 213 7.61 16.70 6.85
CA LYS A 213 6.16 16.58 6.61
C LYS A 213 5.55 17.92 6.19
N HIS A 214 5.90 19.02 6.85
CA HIS A 214 5.42 20.35 6.48
C HIS A 214 5.88 20.76 5.07
N ARG A 215 7.15 20.51 4.72
CA ARG A 215 7.66 20.77 3.36
C ARG A 215 6.88 20.00 2.29
N GLN A 216 6.59 18.71 2.54
CA GLN A 216 5.82 17.88 1.61
C GLN A 216 4.38 18.40 1.43
N LEU A 217 3.72 18.83 2.51
CA LEU A 217 2.37 19.41 2.46
C LEU A 217 2.32 20.73 1.69
N GLU A 218 3.31 21.60 1.88
CA GLU A 218 3.41 22.86 1.14
C GLU A 218 3.69 22.63 -0.35
N ALA A 219 4.55 21.67 -0.70
CA ALA A 219 4.79 21.28 -2.09
C ALA A 219 3.51 20.78 -2.77
N LEU A 220 2.70 19.97 -2.06
CA LEU A 220 1.42 19.48 -2.57
C LEU A 220 0.45 20.64 -2.82
N ARG A 221 0.32 21.58 -1.88
CA ARG A 221 -0.54 22.77 -2.01
C ARG A 221 -0.16 23.65 -3.20
N ARG A 222 1.13 23.87 -3.42
CA ARG A 222 1.64 24.65 -4.56
C ARG A 222 1.38 23.95 -5.89
N GLY A 223 1.58 22.64 -5.95
CA GLY A 223 1.30 21.83 -7.15
C GLY A 223 -0.18 21.77 -7.52
N THR A 224 -1.09 21.86 -6.55
CA THR A 224 -2.53 21.94 -6.80
C THR A 224 -2.95 23.31 -7.33
N LYS A 225 -2.35 24.41 -6.84
CA LYS A 225 -2.64 25.77 -7.31
C LYS A 225 -2.12 26.06 -8.73
N ALA A 226 -1.04 25.42 -9.17
CA ALA A 226 -0.49 25.58 -10.53
C ALA A 226 -1.28 24.83 -11.62
N LYS A 227 -2.33 24.08 -11.25
CA LYS A 227 -3.19 23.32 -12.17
C LYS A 227 -4.59 23.94 -12.34
N VAL A 228 -4.83 25.13 -11.79
CA VAL A 228 -6.09 25.88 -11.90
C VAL A 228 -5.90 27.06 -12.83
#